data_AF-A0A843F9J3-F1
#
_entry.id   AF-A0A843F9J3-F1
#
_cell.length_a   1.000
_cell.length_b   1.000
_cell.length_c   1.000
_cell.angle_alpha   90.00
_cell.angle_beta   90.00
_cell.angle_gamma   90.00
#
_symmetry.space_group_name_H-M   'P 1'
#
loop_
_entity.id
_entity.type
_entity.pdbx_description
1 polymer ?
#
loop_
_entity_poly.entity_id
_entity_poly.type
_entity_poly.pdbx_seq_one_letter_code
_entity_poly.pdbx_strand_id
1 'polypeptide(L)'
;MIHWSLTEHHPRNTQIKLINKINFAIGEGYKNIILEAGTGIGKSAIATTLANMYEDSYILTMTKQLQEQYLHDFNDMLVEIKGKGNYECNYQGTCDFCIKAEYNLAKCKDCQYQIAFRKAKQAENVITNYDFLYYVGVGNQMMEPRQLLILDEAHNLERKMLLLSSHNLEREYVSTKFGIDIFEALMKREKSYSYVKGKSEYWIAVCEELMKKCSEQIKKYDKKDVQVTLDEFENDPDKYSSNDFM
;
A
#
# COMPACT_ATOMS: atom_id res chain seq x y z
N MET A 1 6.52 4.67 34.61
CA MET A 1 5.82 4.22 33.38
C MET A 1 6.30 5.12 32.26
N ILE A 2 7.47 4.81 31.70
CA ILE A 2 8.25 5.74 30.86
C ILE A 2 7.69 5.82 29.42
N HIS A 3 6.93 4.82 28.99
CA HIS A 3 6.52 4.68 27.58
C HIS A 3 5.07 5.09 27.27
N TRP A 4 4.32 5.64 28.23
CA TRP A 4 2.92 6.02 27.99
C TRP A 4 2.82 7.10 26.90
N SER A 5 1.95 6.87 25.91
CA SER A 5 1.96 7.65 24.67
C SER A 5 1.26 9.01 24.73
N LEU A 6 0.30 9.20 25.65
CA LEU A 6 -0.37 10.48 25.85
C LEU A 6 0.28 11.23 27.00
N THR A 7 1.36 11.96 26.72
CA THR A 7 2.21 12.60 27.75
C THR A 7 1.47 13.62 28.62
N GLU A 8 0.43 14.27 28.08
CA GLU A 8 -0.42 15.23 28.80
C GLU A 8 -1.51 14.59 29.68
N HIS A 9 -1.65 13.26 29.64
CA HIS A 9 -2.71 12.53 30.33
C HIS A 9 -2.17 11.36 31.15
N HIS A 10 -2.86 11.04 32.24
CA HIS A 10 -2.56 9.83 33.01
C HIS A 10 -3.36 8.62 32.48
N PRO A 11 -2.72 7.45 32.30
CA PRO A 11 -3.41 6.26 31.86
C PRO A 11 -4.39 5.77 32.91
N ARG A 12 -5.57 5.35 32.47
CA ARG A 12 -6.58 4.72 33.33
C ARG A 12 -6.07 3.37 33.81
N ASN A 13 -6.47 2.94 35.01
CA ASN A 13 -6.11 1.63 35.54
C ASN A 13 -6.43 0.47 34.59
N THR A 14 -7.53 0.56 33.84
CA THR A 14 -7.89 -0.43 32.82
C THR A 14 -6.86 -0.50 31.69
N GLN A 15 -6.36 0.64 31.20
CA GLN A 15 -5.34 0.69 30.14
C GLN A 15 -4.02 0.09 30.63
N ILE A 16 -3.60 0.42 31.86
CA ILE A 16 -2.38 -0.15 32.49
C ILE A 16 -2.50 -1.67 32.59
N LYS A 17 -3.64 -2.17 33.09
CA LYS A 17 -3.89 -3.61 33.20
C LYS A 17 -3.86 -4.31 31.84
N LEU A 18 -4.43 -3.70 30.80
CA LEU A 18 -4.41 -4.23 29.44
C LEU A 18 -2.99 -4.28 28.87
N ILE A 19 -2.24 -3.17 28.95
CA ILE A 19 -0.86 -3.10 28.47
C ILE A 19 0.01 -4.16 29.16
N ASN A 20 -0.07 -4.26 30.48
CA ASN A 20 0.71 -5.26 31.23
C ASN A 20 0.32 -6.70 30.85
N LYS A 21 -0.97 -6.97 30.63
CA LYS A 21 -1.44 -8.31 30.21
C LYS A 21 -0.94 -8.66 28.80
N ILE A 22 -0.96 -7.71 27.88
CA ILE A 22 -0.42 -7.89 26.52
C ILE A 22 1.09 -8.13 26.60
N ASN A 23 1.82 -7.29 27.33
CA ASN A 23 3.27 -7.43 27.47
C ASN A 23 3.68 -8.76 28.13
N PHE A 24 2.95 -9.19 29.15
CA PHE A 24 3.14 -10.50 29.77
C PHE A 24 2.91 -11.64 28.77
N ALA A 25 1.83 -11.59 27.99
CA ALA A 25 1.58 -12.60 26.96
C ALA A 25 2.69 -12.63 25.89
N ILE A 26 3.19 -11.48 25.47
CA ILE A 26 4.33 -11.44 24.54
C ILE A 26 5.57 -12.10 25.17
N GLY A 27 5.86 -11.80 26.44
CA GLY A 27 6.97 -12.41 27.20
C GLY A 27 6.86 -13.93 27.38
N GLU A 28 5.63 -14.45 27.49
CA GLU A 28 5.35 -15.90 27.52
C GLU A 28 5.43 -16.57 26.12
N GLY A 29 5.71 -15.80 25.06
CA GLY A 29 5.89 -16.31 23.69
C GLY A 29 4.61 -16.40 22.86
N TYR A 30 3.51 -15.75 23.29
CA TYR A 30 2.31 -15.67 22.47
C TYR A 30 2.58 -14.79 21.24
N LYS A 31 2.46 -15.39 20.04
CA LYS A 31 2.70 -14.70 18.76
C LYS A 31 1.54 -13.82 18.30
N ASN A 32 0.31 -14.25 18.56
CA ASN A 32 -0.91 -13.58 18.12
C ASN A 32 -1.77 -13.28 19.34
N ILE A 33 -2.14 -12.01 19.52
CA ILE A 33 -2.95 -11.54 20.64
C ILE A 33 -4.15 -10.79 20.07
N ILE A 34 -5.36 -11.25 20.42
CA ILE A 34 -6.61 -10.61 20.01
C ILE A 34 -7.13 -9.79 21.20
N LEU A 35 -7.22 -8.48 21.01
CA LEU A 35 -7.80 -7.56 21.99
C LEU A 35 -9.21 -7.16 21.54
N GLU A 36 -10.22 -7.63 22.27
CA GLU A 36 -11.56 -7.08 22.18
C GLU A 36 -11.73 -6.01 23.27
N ALA A 37 -11.95 -4.77 22.86
CA ALA A 37 -12.15 -3.67 23.79
C ALA A 37 -13.15 -2.66 23.22
N GLY A 38 -14.04 -2.16 24.09
CA GLY A 38 -15.06 -1.19 23.73
C GLY A 38 -14.51 0.07 23.07
N THR A 39 -15.39 0.83 22.42
CA THR A 39 -15.05 2.17 21.93
C THR A 39 -14.77 3.11 23.12
N GLY A 40 -13.95 4.15 22.91
CA GLY A 40 -13.63 5.15 23.95
C GLY A 40 -12.69 4.69 25.08
N ILE A 41 -12.21 3.45 25.06
CA ILE A 41 -11.19 2.96 26.02
C ILE A 41 -9.78 3.50 25.75
N GLY A 42 -9.57 4.16 24.60
CA GLY A 42 -8.27 4.65 24.16
C GLY A 42 -7.39 3.56 23.55
N LYS A 43 -7.95 2.75 22.62
CA LYS A 43 -7.19 1.71 21.91
C LYS A 43 -5.97 2.27 21.21
N SER A 44 -6.08 3.45 20.60
CA SER A 44 -4.94 4.12 19.94
C SER A 44 -3.82 4.45 20.92
N ALA A 45 -4.13 4.94 22.12
CA ALA A 45 -3.12 5.18 23.14
C ALA A 45 -2.47 3.88 23.65
N ILE A 46 -3.25 2.79 23.79
CA ILE A 46 -2.71 1.47 24.12
C ILE A 46 -1.77 0.98 23.01
N ALA A 47 -2.20 1.08 21.75
CA ALA A 47 -1.43 0.67 20.58
C ALA A 47 -0.11 1.44 20.48
N THR A 48 -0.16 2.77 20.55
CA THR A 48 1.04 3.62 20.49
C THR A 48 1.95 3.40 21.71
N THR A 49 1.39 3.19 22.90
CA THR A 49 2.20 2.85 24.09
C THR A 49 2.94 1.54 23.89
N LEU A 50 2.28 0.51 23.35
CA LEU A 50 2.94 -0.75 23.02
C LEU A 50 4.01 -0.52 21.94
N ALA A 51 3.70 0.17 20.85
CA ALA A 51 4.70 0.53 19.84
C ALA A 51 5.96 1.17 20.46
N ASN A 52 5.77 2.20 21.29
CA ASN A 52 6.83 2.92 21.98
C ASN A 52 7.57 2.12 23.07
N MET A 53 7.00 1.00 23.53
CA MET A 53 7.70 0.07 24.43
C MET A 53 8.65 -0.87 23.70
N TYR A 54 8.34 -1.19 22.43
CA TYR A 54 9.13 -2.13 21.62
C TYR A 54 10.09 -1.41 20.67
N GLU A 55 9.82 -0.14 20.33
CA GLU A 55 10.67 0.72 19.46
C GLU A 55 10.98 0.08 18.08
N ASP A 56 10.17 -0.90 17.69
CA ASP A 56 10.26 -1.57 16.41
C ASP A 56 8.88 -2.11 16.04
N SER A 57 8.03 -1.24 15.49
CA SER A 57 6.64 -1.60 15.24
C SER A 57 6.00 -1.02 13.98
N TYR A 58 4.98 -1.74 13.50
CA TYR A 58 4.00 -1.24 12.54
C TYR A 58 2.63 -1.11 13.21
N ILE A 59 1.98 0.04 13.01
CA ILE A 59 0.56 0.24 13.28
C ILE A 59 -0.18 0.35 11.95
N LEU A 60 -1.14 -0.53 11.72
CA LEU A 60 -1.98 -0.53 10.53
C LEU A 60 -3.37 -0.01 10.84
N THR A 61 -3.77 1.02 10.09
CA THR A 61 -5.13 1.58 10.15
C THR A 61 -5.90 1.27 8.87
N MET A 62 -7.23 1.20 8.98
CA MET A 62 -8.09 0.87 7.85
C MET A 62 -8.49 2.10 7.01
N THR A 63 -8.50 3.30 7.61
CA THR A 63 -8.96 4.54 6.96
C THR A 63 -7.96 5.68 7.16
N LYS A 64 -7.93 6.61 6.21
CA LYS A 64 -7.11 7.83 6.29
C LYS A 64 -7.45 8.67 7.53
N GLN A 65 -8.74 8.75 7.87
CA GLN A 65 -9.22 9.50 9.03
C GLN A 65 -8.65 8.93 10.35
N LEU A 66 -8.63 7.61 10.52
CA LEU A 66 -8.04 6.99 11.71
C LEU A 66 -6.53 7.24 11.73
N GLN A 67 -5.86 7.11 10.59
CA GLN A 67 -4.42 7.40 10.48
C GLN A 67 -4.09 8.84 10.89
N GLU A 68 -4.89 9.81 10.45
CA GLU A 68 -4.77 11.23 10.82
C GLU A 68 -5.00 11.45 12.32
N GLN A 69 -5.94 10.73 12.94
CA GLN A 69 -6.15 10.80 14.39
C GLN A 69 -4.92 10.32 15.17
N TYR A 70 -4.30 9.21 14.75
CA TYR A 70 -3.05 8.78 15.38
C TYR A 70 -1.94 9.82 15.22
N LEU A 71 -1.80 10.42 14.05
CA LEU A 71 -0.76 11.42 13.82
C LEU A 71 -1.03 12.72 14.56
N HIS A 72 -2.30 13.09 14.77
CA HIS A 72 -2.65 14.24 15.60
C HIS A 72 -2.20 14.02 17.06
N ASP A 73 -2.46 12.83 17.60
CA ASP A 73 -2.21 12.53 19.01
C ASP A 73 -0.77 12.04 19.30
N PHE A 74 -0.06 11.51 18.29
CA PHE A 74 1.17 10.74 18.47
C PHE A 74 2.27 11.00 17.41
N ASN A 75 2.28 12.17 16.75
CA ASN A 75 3.29 12.50 15.73
C ASN A 75 4.74 12.39 16.21
N ASP A 76 5.01 12.63 17.49
CA ASP A 76 6.35 12.55 18.07
C ASP A 76 6.86 11.10 18.18
N MET A 77 5.95 10.12 18.14
CA MET A 77 6.27 8.70 18.29
C MET A 77 6.12 7.91 17.00
N LEU A 78 5.36 8.42 16.02
CA LEU A 78 4.97 7.69 14.81
C LEU A 78 5.41 8.39 13.53
N VAL A 79 6.05 7.63 12.63
CA VAL A 79 6.36 8.10 11.28
C VAL A 79 5.36 7.55 10.28
N GLU A 80 4.71 8.44 9.54
CA GLU A 80 3.76 8.08 8.50
C GLU A 80 4.45 7.62 7.20
N ILE A 81 3.89 6.57 6.59
CA ILE A 81 4.12 6.25 5.18
C ILE A 81 2.82 5.82 4.49
N LYS A 82 2.65 6.25 3.24
CA LYS A 82 1.49 5.96 2.39
C LYS A 82 1.95 5.44 1.03
N GLY A 83 0.99 5.00 0.20
CA GLY A 83 1.25 4.70 -1.21
C GLY A 83 1.66 5.96 -1.99
N LYS A 84 2.46 5.78 -3.04
CA LYS A 84 3.06 6.84 -3.85
C LYS A 84 2.08 7.94 -4.31
N GLY A 85 0.85 7.57 -4.69
CA GLY A 85 -0.18 8.51 -5.13
C GLY A 85 -0.72 9.45 -4.04
N ASN A 86 -0.25 9.33 -2.80
CA ASN A 86 -0.58 10.26 -1.71
C ASN A 86 0.49 11.35 -1.49
N TYR A 87 1.49 11.42 -2.38
CA TYR A 87 2.57 12.39 -2.31
C TYR A 87 2.58 13.22 -3.59
N GLU A 88 2.52 14.53 -3.45
CA GLU A 88 2.67 15.45 -4.58
C GLU A 88 4.07 15.31 -5.18
N CYS A 89 4.15 15.37 -6.50
CA CYS A 89 5.40 15.36 -7.25
C CYS A 89 5.84 16.80 -7.51
N ASN A 90 7.11 17.12 -7.30
CA ASN A 90 7.65 18.47 -7.52
C ASN A 90 7.65 18.90 -8.99
N TYR A 91 7.38 17.97 -9.92
CA TYR A 91 7.25 18.25 -11.35
C TYR A 91 5.77 18.33 -11.74
N GLN A 92 5.05 17.21 -11.66
CA GLN A 92 3.64 17.17 -12.03
C GLN A 92 2.93 15.96 -11.40
N GLY A 93 1.67 16.17 -10.99
CA GLY A 93 0.81 15.10 -10.48
C GLY A 93 1.29 14.56 -9.14
N THR A 94 1.14 13.25 -8.96
CA THR A 94 1.53 12.53 -7.75
C THR A 94 2.71 11.59 -8.00
N CYS A 95 3.38 11.15 -6.94
CA CYS A 95 4.58 10.32 -7.04
C CYS A 95 4.31 8.87 -7.51
N ASP A 96 3.06 8.48 -7.75
CA ASP A 96 2.70 7.16 -8.31
C ASP A 96 3.18 6.99 -9.75
N PHE A 97 3.25 8.09 -10.50
CA PHE A 97 3.84 8.15 -11.82
C PHE A 97 5.11 8.99 -11.81
N CYS A 98 6.26 8.37 -12.08
CA CYS A 98 7.55 9.05 -12.13
C CYS A 98 8.01 9.23 -13.56
N ILE A 99 7.72 10.38 -14.16
CA ILE A 99 8.10 10.72 -15.54
C ILE A 99 9.61 10.58 -15.75
N LYS A 100 10.43 11.04 -14.80
CA LYS A 100 11.90 10.86 -14.89
C LYS A 100 12.32 9.39 -14.98
N ALA A 101 11.61 8.47 -14.32
CA ALA A 101 11.92 7.05 -14.41
C ALA A 101 11.50 6.44 -15.76
N GLU A 102 10.42 6.92 -16.36
CA GLU A 102 9.93 6.50 -17.68
C GLU A 102 10.91 6.84 -18.80
N TYR A 103 11.56 8.00 -18.71
CA TYR A 103 12.56 8.46 -19.69
C TYR A 103 14.01 8.14 -19.27
N ASN A 104 14.22 7.17 -18.37
CA ASN A 104 15.55 6.74 -17.89
C ASN A 104 16.45 7.88 -17.36
N LEU A 105 15.84 8.93 -16.81
CA LEU A 105 16.54 10.07 -16.23
C LEU A 105 16.92 9.81 -14.77
N ALA A 106 17.87 10.60 -14.28
CA ALA A 106 18.27 10.56 -12.87
C ALA A 106 17.08 10.87 -11.94
N LYS A 107 16.88 10.03 -10.92
CA LYS A 107 15.81 10.21 -9.93
C LYS A 107 15.96 11.52 -9.16
N CYS A 108 14.83 12.14 -8.84
CA CYS A 108 14.77 13.37 -8.06
C CYS A 108 15.31 13.12 -6.64
N LYS A 109 16.19 14.00 -6.16
CA LYS A 109 16.74 13.93 -4.79
C LYS A 109 15.70 14.31 -3.72
N ASP A 110 14.71 15.08 -4.14
CA ASP A 110 13.68 15.77 -3.38
C ASP A 110 12.28 15.17 -3.58
N CYS A 111 12.18 13.96 -4.15
CA CYS A 111 10.90 13.26 -4.29
C CYS A 111 10.28 12.99 -2.91
N GLN A 112 9.08 13.56 -2.67
CA GLN A 112 8.39 13.52 -1.38
C GLN A 112 8.16 12.08 -0.89
N TYR A 113 7.73 11.19 -1.78
CA TYR A 113 7.58 9.77 -1.45
C TYR A 113 8.91 9.12 -1.04
N GLN A 114 10.00 9.37 -1.78
CA GLN A 114 11.31 8.78 -1.46
C GLN A 114 11.88 9.32 -0.15
N ILE A 115 11.58 10.57 0.20
CA ILE A 115 11.92 11.14 1.50
C ILE A 115 11.12 10.44 2.60
N ALA A 116 9.79 10.36 2.47
CA ALA A 116 8.93 9.69 3.45
C ALA A 116 9.29 8.21 3.64
N PHE A 117 9.57 7.51 2.54
CA PHE A 117 9.96 6.10 2.56
C PHE A 117 11.28 5.88 3.31
N ARG A 118 12.29 6.73 3.07
CA ARG A 118 13.56 6.69 3.82
C ARG A 118 13.36 6.96 5.30
N LYS A 119 12.53 7.94 5.65
CA LYS A 119 12.18 8.23 7.05
C LYS A 119 11.51 7.02 7.70
N ALA A 120 10.53 6.41 7.05
CA ALA A 120 9.82 5.25 7.57
C ALA A 120 10.72 4.00 7.74
N LYS A 121 11.72 3.83 6.89
CA LYS A 121 12.73 2.77 7.06
C LYS A 121 13.60 2.94 8.29
N GLN A 122 13.87 4.19 8.67
CA GLN A 122 14.75 4.53 9.79
C GLN A 122 13.98 4.73 11.09
N ALA A 123 12.66 4.83 11.03
CA ALA A 123 11.80 5.04 12.19
C ALA A 123 11.69 3.77 13.04
N GLU A 124 11.58 3.96 14.34
CA GLU A 124 11.25 2.90 15.31
C GLU A 124 9.80 2.44 15.15
N ASN A 125 8.87 3.38 15.05
CA ASN A 125 7.45 3.07 14.92
C ASN A 125 6.87 3.71 13.66
N VAL A 126 6.25 2.89 12.83
CA VAL A 126 5.67 3.32 11.56
C VAL A 126 4.17 3.12 11.58
N ILE A 127 3.43 4.16 11.18
CA ILE A 127 2.00 4.06 10.92
C ILE A 127 1.71 4.09 9.43
N THR A 128 0.88 3.16 8.99
CA THR A 128 0.47 3.04 7.59
C THR A 128 -0.88 2.33 7.45
N ASN A 129 -1.26 2.00 6.22
CA ASN A 129 -2.44 1.21 5.93
C ASN A 129 -2.09 -0.23 5.51
N TYR A 130 -3.11 -1.09 5.49
CA TYR A 130 -2.96 -2.50 5.15
C TYR A 130 -2.42 -2.72 3.73
N ASP A 131 -2.87 -1.93 2.74
CA ASP A 131 -2.44 -2.08 1.34
C ASP A 131 -0.94 -1.83 1.21
N PHE A 132 -0.46 -0.74 1.80
CA PHE A 132 0.94 -0.35 1.70
C PHE A 132 1.84 -1.44 2.29
N LEU A 133 1.57 -1.90 3.51
CA LEU A 133 2.42 -2.92 4.13
C LEU A 133 2.35 -4.24 3.36
N TYR A 134 1.19 -4.63 2.83
CA TYR A 134 1.07 -5.84 2.01
C TYR A 134 1.96 -5.75 0.76
N TYR A 135 1.81 -4.71 -0.05
CA TYR A 135 2.57 -4.60 -1.30
C TYR A 135 4.07 -4.39 -1.08
N VAL A 136 4.45 -3.58 -0.11
CA VAL A 136 5.84 -3.19 0.12
C VAL A 136 6.58 -4.20 1.01
N GLY A 137 5.91 -4.76 2.03
CA GLY A 137 6.49 -5.73 2.94
C GLY A 137 6.44 -7.16 2.42
N VAL A 138 5.29 -7.58 1.88
CA VAL A 138 5.11 -8.97 1.40
C VAL A 138 5.44 -9.10 -0.08
N GLY A 139 4.87 -8.22 -0.93
CA GLY A 139 5.00 -8.33 -2.38
C GLY A 139 6.43 -8.09 -2.88
N ASN A 140 7.02 -6.95 -2.48
CA ASN A 140 8.32 -6.50 -3.00
C ASN A 140 9.46 -6.52 -1.95
N GLN A 141 9.16 -6.91 -0.70
CA GLN A 141 10.13 -6.99 0.41
C GLN A 141 11.04 -5.76 0.56
N MET A 142 10.47 -4.58 0.33
CA MET A 142 11.21 -3.32 0.45
C MET A 142 11.23 -2.79 1.88
N MET A 143 10.43 -3.34 2.78
CA MET A 143 10.35 -3.01 4.21
C MET A 143 10.57 -4.29 5.02
N GLU A 144 11.44 -4.22 6.02
CA GLU A 144 11.77 -5.37 6.85
C GLU A 144 10.64 -5.70 7.84
N PRO A 145 10.48 -6.97 8.24
CA PRO A 145 9.63 -7.32 9.36
C PRO A 145 10.09 -6.61 10.64
N ARG A 146 9.11 -6.25 11.48
CA ARG A 146 9.35 -5.60 12.78
C ARG A 146 8.92 -6.50 13.93
N GLN A 147 9.43 -6.25 15.13
CA GLN A 147 9.10 -7.03 16.33
C GLN A 147 7.60 -7.03 16.65
N LEU A 148 6.90 -5.92 16.41
CA LEU A 148 5.48 -5.78 16.74
C LEU A 148 4.66 -5.29 15.53
N LEU A 149 3.57 -6.02 15.22
CA LEU A 149 2.56 -5.61 14.25
C LEU A 149 1.22 -5.41 14.94
N ILE A 150 0.72 -4.19 14.92
CA ILE A 150 -0.57 -3.81 15.50
C ILE A 150 -1.57 -3.60 14.37
N LEU A 151 -2.65 -4.37 14.40
CA LEU A 151 -3.73 -4.32 13.42
C LEU A 151 -4.92 -3.61 14.03
N ASP A 152 -5.09 -2.31 13.74
CA ASP A 152 -6.23 -1.56 14.23
C ASP A 152 -7.48 -1.84 13.38
N GLU A 153 -8.64 -1.83 14.03
CA GLU A 153 -9.93 -2.23 13.45
C GLU A 153 -9.88 -3.57 12.69
N ALA A 154 -9.18 -4.55 13.29
CA ALA A 154 -8.95 -5.89 12.72
C ALA A 154 -10.24 -6.68 12.45
N HIS A 155 -11.42 -6.22 12.89
CA HIS A 155 -12.70 -6.78 12.49
C HIS A 155 -12.92 -6.73 10.96
N ASN A 156 -12.22 -5.85 10.24
CA ASN A 156 -12.24 -5.77 8.77
C ASN A 156 -11.12 -6.56 8.08
N LEU A 157 -10.27 -7.27 8.83
CA LEU A 157 -9.04 -7.88 8.32
C LEU A 157 -9.30 -8.89 7.21
N GLU A 158 -10.26 -9.82 7.42
CA GLU A 158 -10.58 -10.86 6.44
C GLU A 158 -10.99 -10.26 5.09
N ARG A 159 -11.94 -9.32 5.10
CA ARG A 159 -12.39 -8.62 3.90
C ARG A 159 -11.22 -7.90 3.22
N LYS A 160 -10.32 -7.30 4.01
CA LYS A 160 -9.16 -6.59 3.48
C LYS A 160 -8.18 -7.54 2.79
N MET A 161 -7.92 -8.71 3.37
CA MET A 161 -7.05 -9.72 2.77
C MET A 161 -7.62 -10.26 1.46
N LEU A 162 -8.93 -10.53 1.41
CA LEU A 162 -9.61 -10.96 0.19
C LEU A 162 -9.45 -9.93 -0.93
N LEU A 163 -9.67 -8.64 -0.62
CA LEU A 163 -9.51 -7.55 -1.59
C LEU A 163 -8.07 -7.43 -2.10
N LEU A 164 -7.06 -7.59 -1.24
CA LEU A 164 -5.65 -7.53 -1.63
C LEU A 164 -5.23 -8.69 -2.56
N SER A 165 -5.89 -9.84 -2.46
CA SER A 165 -5.66 -10.98 -3.35
C SER A 165 -6.48 -10.93 -4.64
N SER A 166 -7.46 -10.02 -4.74
CA SER A 166 -8.41 -9.94 -5.84
C SER A 166 -7.95 -8.95 -6.90
N HIS A 167 -8.12 -9.31 -8.17
CA HIS A 167 -7.89 -8.42 -9.30
C HIS A 167 -9.17 -8.28 -10.11
N ASN A 168 -9.50 -7.03 -10.47
CA ASN A 168 -10.63 -6.73 -11.33
C ASN A 168 -10.11 -6.45 -12.75
N LEU A 169 -10.60 -7.21 -13.72
CA LEU A 169 -10.30 -7.01 -15.13
C LEU A 169 -11.46 -6.27 -15.78
N GLU A 170 -11.32 -4.97 -15.95
CA GLU A 170 -12.31 -4.15 -16.65
C GLU A 170 -12.16 -4.31 -18.16
N ARG A 171 -13.28 -4.51 -18.87
CA ARG A 171 -13.28 -4.71 -20.33
C ARG A 171 -12.55 -3.58 -21.06
N GLU A 172 -12.84 -2.34 -20.69
CA GLU A 172 -12.24 -1.16 -21.32
C GLU A 172 -10.72 -1.15 -21.13
N TYR A 173 -10.25 -1.37 -19.90
CA TYR A 173 -8.82 -1.50 -19.62
C TYR A 173 -8.17 -2.61 -20.45
N VAL A 174 -8.78 -3.80 -20.49
CA VAL A 174 -8.26 -4.95 -21.21
C VAL A 174 -8.22 -4.71 -22.72
N SER A 175 -9.28 -4.14 -23.26
CA SER A 175 -9.40 -3.79 -24.68
C SER A 175 -8.37 -2.73 -25.07
N THR A 176 -8.25 -1.65 -24.31
CA THR A 176 -7.34 -0.54 -24.62
C THR A 176 -5.88 -0.95 -24.45
N LYS A 177 -5.51 -1.63 -23.36
CA LYS A 177 -4.10 -1.95 -23.07
C LYS A 177 -3.57 -3.22 -23.76
N PHE A 178 -4.43 -4.18 -24.08
CA PHE A 178 -4.01 -5.46 -24.68
C PHE A 178 -4.60 -5.74 -26.07
N GLY A 179 -5.58 -4.94 -26.51
CA GLY A 179 -6.29 -5.18 -27.77
C GLY A 179 -7.17 -6.43 -27.72
N ILE A 180 -7.54 -6.89 -26.52
CA ILE A 180 -8.40 -8.06 -26.32
C ILE A 180 -9.78 -7.57 -25.90
N ASP A 181 -10.81 -7.90 -26.67
CA ASP A 181 -12.18 -7.71 -26.20
C ASP A 181 -12.67 -9.02 -25.56
N ILE A 182 -12.81 -9.03 -24.23
CA ILE A 182 -13.24 -10.20 -23.46
C ILE A 182 -14.66 -10.69 -23.82
N PHE A 183 -15.42 -9.95 -24.63
CA PHE A 183 -16.71 -10.36 -25.18
C PHE A 183 -16.71 -10.54 -26.71
N GLU A 184 -15.54 -10.58 -27.36
CA GLU A 184 -15.43 -10.69 -28.82
C GLU A 184 -16.19 -11.90 -29.38
N ALA A 185 -16.03 -13.07 -28.76
CA ALA A 185 -16.71 -14.30 -29.19
C ALA A 185 -18.24 -14.20 -29.08
N LEU A 186 -18.76 -13.41 -28.13
CA LEU A 186 -20.18 -13.12 -28.01
C LEU A 186 -20.62 -12.15 -29.12
N MET A 187 -19.84 -11.09 -29.37
CA MET A 187 -20.12 -10.08 -30.40
C MET A 187 -20.11 -10.69 -31.81
N LYS A 188 -19.19 -11.62 -32.09
CA LYS A 188 -19.11 -12.37 -33.36
C LYS A 188 -20.14 -13.50 -33.47
N ARG A 189 -20.96 -13.72 -32.43
CA ARG A 189 -21.95 -14.82 -32.34
C ARG A 189 -21.34 -16.22 -32.42
N GLU A 190 -20.05 -16.35 -32.10
CA GLU A 190 -19.35 -17.64 -32.03
C GLU A 190 -19.72 -18.42 -30.75
N LYS A 191 -20.02 -17.69 -29.67
CA LYS A 191 -20.45 -18.23 -28.37
C LYS A 191 -21.72 -17.54 -27.89
N SER A 192 -22.58 -18.28 -27.19
CA SER A 192 -23.76 -17.72 -26.55
C SER A 192 -23.41 -16.97 -25.27
N TYR A 193 -24.30 -16.06 -24.84
CA TYR A 193 -24.18 -15.39 -23.54
C TYR A 193 -24.13 -16.40 -22.38
N SER A 194 -24.95 -17.45 -22.44
CA SER A 194 -24.97 -18.51 -21.42
C SER A 194 -23.63 -19.26 -21.34
N TYR A 195 -22.96 -19.47 -22.47
CA TYR A 195 -21.64 -20.08 -22.53
C TYR A 195 -20.59 -19.18 -21.89
N VAL A 196 -20.49 -17.93 -22.35
CA VAL A 196 -19.52 -16.95 -21.82
C VAL A 196 -19.70 -16.72 -20.32
N LYS A 197 -20.95 -16.63 -19.83
CA LYS A 197 -21.24 -16.44 -18.40
C LYS A 197 -20.93 -17.67 -17.55
N GLY A 198 -21.19 -18.88 -18.07
CA GLY A 198 -21.24 -20.11 -17.26
C GLY A 198 -20.05 -21.04 -17.41
N LYS A 199 -19.17 -20.84 -18.39
CA LYS A 199 -18.03 -21.73 -18.68
C LYS A 199 -16.72 -21.11 -18.23
N SER A 200 -16.11 -21.72 -17.21
CA SER A 200 -14.79 -21.32 -16.71
C SER A 200 -13.71 -21.46 -17.78
N GLU A 201 -13.86 -22.40 -18.71
CA GLU A 201 -12.90 -22.63 -19.81
C GLU A 201 -12.75 -21.41 -20.70
N TYR A 202 -13.83 -20.63 -20.90
CA TYR A 202 -13.76 -19.38 -21.65
C TYR A 202 -12.88 -18.35 -20.93
N TRP A 203 -13.11 -18.15 -19.64
CA TRP A 203 -12.35 -17.18 -18.84
C TRP A 203 -10.90 -17.59 -18.62
N ILE A 204 -10.63 -18.89 -18.49
CA ILE A 204 -9.26 -19.42 -18.45
C ILE A 204 -8.54 -19.09 -19.75
N ALA A 205 -9.16 -19.32 -20.91
CA ALA A 205 -8.55 -18.98 -22.21
C ALA A 205 -8.28 -17.47 -22.37
N VAL A 206 -9.20 -16.61 -21.92
CA VAL A 206 -9.00 -15.15 -21.88
C VAL A 206 -7.81 -14.78 -20.98
N CYS A 207 -7.72 -15.38 -19.79
CA CYS A 207 -6.59 -15.17 -18.88
C CYS A 207 -5.26 -15.64 -19.47
N GLU A 208 -5.24 -16.79 -20.16
CA GLU A 208 -4.05 -17.30 -20.85
C GLU A 208 -3.58 -16.35 -21.97
N GLU A 209 -4.51 -15.82 -22.75
CA GLU A 209 -4.19 -14.84 -23.80
C GLU A 209 -3.66 -13.53 -23.18
N LEU A 210 -4.27 -13.05 -22.11
CA LEU A 210 -3.80 -11.89 -21.35
C LEU A 210 -2.38 -12.11 -20.82
N MET A 211 -2.12 -13.25 -20.17
CA MET A 211 -0.79 -13.60 -19.67
C MET A 211 0.27 -13.63 -20.78
N LYS A 212 -0.10 -14.14 -21.96
CA LYS A 212 0.77 -14.12 -23.14
C LYS A 212 1.08 -12.70 -23.60
N LYS A 213 0.06 -11.83 -23.76
CA LYS A 213 0.25 -10.43 -24.14
C LYS A 213 1.10 -9.66 -23.12
N CYS A 214 0.85 -9.84 -21.83
CA CYS A 214 1.67 -9.26 -20.76
C CYS A 214 3.14 -9.68 -20.89
N SER A 215 3.39 -10.98 -21.10
CA SER A 215 4.75 -11.51 -21.26
C SER A 215 5.46 -10.95 -22.50
N GLU A 216 4.73 -10.73 -23.60
CA GLU A 216 5.26 -10.08 -24.80
C GLU A 216 5.58 -8.60 -24.58
N GLN A 217 4.73 -7.87 -23.84
CA GLN A 217 4.96 -6.46 -23.51
C GLN A 217 6.17 -6.29 -22.58
N ILE A 218 6.30 -7.11 -21.54
CA ILE A 218 7.46 -7.09 -20.62
C ILE A 218 8.78 -7.21 -21.41
N LYS A 219 8.85 -8.15 -22.36
CA LYS A 219 10.02 -8.33 -23.23
C LYS A 219 10.32 -7.13 -24.15
N LYS A 220 9.31 -6.31 -24.48
CA LYS A 220 9.49 -5.08 -25.27
C LYS A 220 10.00 -3.93 -24.41
N TYR A 221 9.58 -3.84 -23.16
CA TYR A 221 10.05 -2.83 -22.21
C TYR A 221 11.53 -2.99 -21.86
N ASP A 222 12.05 -4.22 -21.81
CA ASP A 222 13.50 -4.48 -21.69
C ASP A 222 14.36 -3.92 -22.85
N LYS A 223 13.75 -3.38 -23.91
CA LYS A 223 14.45 -2.96 -25.14
C LYS A 223 14.19 -1.52 -25.58
N LYS A 224 13.35 -0.75 -24.89
CA LYS A 224 13.05 0.63 -25.28
C LYS A 224 13.68 1.61 -24.28
N ASP A 225 14.91 2.02 -24.58
CA ASP A 225 15.50 3.20 -23.96
C ASP A 225 15.08 4.43 -24.76
N VAL A 226 14.22 5.27 -24.18
CA VAL A 226 14.08 6.66 -24.65
C VAL A 226 15.20 7.44 -23.97
N GLN A 227 16.23 7.86 -24.72
CA GLN A 227 17.28 8.73 -24.19
C GLN A 227 16.79 10.18 -24.23
N VAL A 228 16.39 10.71 -23.07
CA VAL A 228 16.16 12.14 -22.87
C VAL A 228 17.33 12.71 -22.08
N THR A 229 17.72 13.97 -22.32
CA THR A 229 18.73 14.65 -21.49
C THR A 229 18.04 15.39 -20.33
N LEU A 230 18.72 15.47 -19.18
CA LEU A 230 18.19 16.21 -18.02
C LEU A 230 17.88 17.67 -18.38
N ASP A 231 18.75 18.30 -19.17
CA ASP A 231 18.58 19.70 -19.60
C ASP A 231 17.32 19.88 -20.46
N GLU A 232 17.04 18.96 -21.38
CA GLU A 232 15.83 19.03 -22.22
C GLU A 232 14.56 18.85 -21.38
N PHE A 233 14.57 17.91 -20.44
CA PHE A 233 13.44 17.67 -19.54
C PHE A 233 13.18 18.84 -18.58
N GLU A 234 14.24 19.43 -18.01
CA GLU A 234 14.10 20.53 -17.04
C GLU A 234 13.63 21.84 -17.68
N ASN A 235 13.87 22.03 -18.98
CA ASN A 235 13.40 23.20 -19.72
C ASN A 235 11.90 23.14 -20.08
N ASP A 236 11.36 21.94 -20.35
CA ASP A 236 9.95 21.76 -20.69
C ASP A 236 9.45 20.36 -20.28
N PRO A 237 9.10 20.16 -18.99
CA PRO A 237 8.56 18.89 -18.51
C PRO A 237 7.22 18.52 -19.16
N ASP A 238 6.40 19.52 -19.55
CA ASP A 238 5.05 19.33 -20.07
C ASP A 238 5.03 18.73 -21.48
N LYS A 239 6.10 18.94 -22.24
CA LYS A 239 6.35 18.28 -23.54
C LYS A 239 6.28 16.75 -23.45
N TYR A 240 6.59 16.19 -22.28
CA TYR A 240 6.66 14.74 -22.04
C TYR A 240 5.48 14.20 -21.23
N SER A 241 4.64 15.08 -20.70
CA SER A 241 3.49 14.69 -19.87
C SER A 241 2.20 14.51 -20.66
N SER A 242 2.16 15.01 -21.90
CA SER A 242 0.99 14.96 -22.75
C SER A 242 1.16 13.94 -23.89
N ASN A 243 0.42 12.83 -23.77
CA ASN A 243 0.02 11.90 -24.85
C ASN A 243 0.90 10.72 -25.28
N ASP A 244 2.01 10.37 -24.62
CA ASP A 244 2.79 9.21 -25.12
C ASP A 244 2.21 7.83 -24.75
N PHE A 245 1.21 7.73 -23.85
CA PHE A 245 0.72 6.43 -23.34
C PHE A 245 -0.79 6.31 -23.02
N MET A 246 -1.67 6.79 -23.91
CA MET A 246 -3.01 6.17 -24.01
C MET A 246 -2.88 4.77 -24.61
#